data_AF-A0A833YNL5-F1
#
_entry.id   AF-A0A833YNL5-F1
#
_cell.length_a   1.000
_cell.length_b   1.000
_cell.length_c   1.000
_cell.angle_alpha   90.00
_cell.angle_beta   90.00
_cell.angle_gamma   90.00
#
_symmetry.space_group_name_H-M   'P 1'
#
loop_
_entity.id
_entity.type
_entity.pdbx_description
1 polymer ?
#
loop_
_entity_poly.entity_id
_entity_poly.type
_entity_poly.pdbx_seq_one_letter_code
_entity_poly.pdbx_strand_id
1 'polypeptide(L)'
;MGLQWAKHLGNAVKVTINDLNENSVTLIQENCHLNKLKVVVDSKEKEESDEVLEEGEEKLGNIQVTRMDANVLMHLRSFDFIHLDPFGTSVNYLDSAFRNIRNLGIVSVTSTDISSLYAKAQHVARRHYGCNIVRTEYYKELAARIVVAALARAAARCNKGIEVLFAVALEHFVLVVVRVLRGPTSADETAKKIQYLIHCQWCEERIFQKDGNMVEGNSSFF
;
A
#
# COMPACT_ATOMS: atom_id res chain seq x y z
N MET A 1 -5.45 6.96 -12.07
CA MET A 1 -6.00 7.42 -10.77
C MET A 1 -5.57 8.84 -10.40
N GLY A 2 -4.28 9.19 -10.36
CA GLY A 2 -3.82 10.50 -9.89
C GLY A 2 -4.48 11.73 -10.54
N LEU A 3 -4.66 11.73 -11.87
CA LEU A 3 -5.36 12.83 -12.57
C LEU A 3 -6.80 13.02 -12.10
N GLN A 4 -7.50 11.95 -11.75
CA GLN A 4 -8.87 12.06 -11.25
C GLN A 4 -8.91 12.74 -9.90
N TRP A 5 -7.97 12.45 -8.99
CA TRP A 5 -7.90 13.16 -7.72
C TRP A 5 -7.60 14.64 -7.93
N ALA A 6 -6.63 14.97 -8.79
CA ALA A 6 -6.33 16.36 -9.11
C ALA A 6 -7.55 17.09 -9.69
N LYS A 7 -8.33 16.43 -10.56
CA LYS A 7 -9.54 17.00 -11.18
C LYS A 7 -10.68 17.22 -10.18
N HIS A 8 -10.93 16.27 -9.28
CA HIS A 8 -12.08 16.33 -8.36
C HIS A 8 -11.77 17.10 -7.07
N LEU A 9 -10.53 17.07 -6.58
CA LEU A 9 -10.11 17.73 -5.35
C LEU A 9 -9.44 19.09 -5.60
N GLY A 10 -9.06 19.39 -6.85
CA GLY A 10 -8.56 20.69 -7.26
C GLY A 10 -7.33 21.14 -6.47
N ASN A 11 -7.39 22.34 -5.90
CA ASN A 11 -6.30 22.97 -5.13
C ASN A 11 -6.19 22.47 -3.69
N ALA A 12 -7.10 21.61 -3.23
CA ALA A 12 -7.03 21.06 -1.88
C ALA A 12 -5.91 20.02 -1.71
N VAL A 13 -5.37 19.49 -2.82
CA VAL A 13 -4.36 18.43 -2.82
C VAL A 13 -3.24 18.72 -3.80
N LYS A 14 -2.03 18.32 -3.41
CA LYS A 14 -0.89 18.18 -4.32
C LYS A 14 -0.76 16.71 -4.71
N VAL A 15 -0.80 16.42 -5.99
CA VAL A 15 -0.77 15.06 -6.54
C VAL A 15 0.59 14.79 -7.17
N THR A 16 1.24 13.71 -6.74
CA THR A 16 2.43 13.18 -7.42
C THR A 16 2.04 11.91 -8.16
N ILE A 17 2.36 11.84 -9.45
CA ILE A 17 2.14 10.67 -10.30
C ILE A 17 3.51 10.17 -10.77
N ASN A 18 3.79 8.91 -10.53
CA ASN A 18 5.09 8.32 -10.79
C ASN A 18 4.97 7.05 -11.62
N ASP A 19 5.85 6.90 -12.61
CA ASP A 19 6.05 5.66 -13.34
C ASP A 19 7.55 5.49 -13.65
N LEU A 20 8.01 4.24 -13.79
CA LEU A 20 9.39 3.94 -14.16
C LEU A 20 9.59 4.04 -15.67
N ASN A 21 8.55 3.71 -16.45
CA ASN A 21 8.59 3.69 -17.91
C ASN A 21 8.43 5.11 -18.47
N GLU A 22 9.37 5.51 -19.32
CA GLU A 22 9.35 6.80 -19.99
C GLU A 22 8.09 7.01 -20.85
N ASN A 23 7.66 5.98 -21.58
CA ASN A 23 6.43 6.05 -22.39
C ASN A 23 5.18 6.28 -21.53
N SER A 24 5.14 5.71 -20.33
CA SER A 24 4.04 5.97 -19.40
C SER A 24 4.08 7.42 -18.91
N VAL A 25 5.27 7.94 -18.60
CA VAL A 25 5.46 9.32 -18.14
C VAL A 25 5.04 10.32 -19.21
N THR A 26 5.42 10.13 -20.47
CA THR A 26 5.00 11.00 -21.58
C THR A 26 3.48 10.95 -21.76
N LEU A 27 2.87 9.77 -21.75
CA LEU A 27 1.41 9.62 -21.80
C LEU A 27 0.70 10.28 -20.60
N ILE A 28 1.27 10.21 -19.40
CA ILE A 28 0.72 10.89 -18.22
C ILE A 28 0.75 12.41 -18.42
N GLN A 29 1.84 12.96 -18.94
CA GLN A 29 1.97 14.38 -19.24
C GLN A 29 0.97 14.82 -20.30
N GLU A 30 0.87 14.11 -21.41
CA GLU A 30 -0.12 14.37 -22.47
C GLU A 30 -1.55 14.36 -21.92
N ASN A 31 -1.89 13.36 -21.11
CA ASN A 31 -3.20 13.29 -20.46
C ASN A 31 -3.48 14.48 -19.53
N CYS A 32 -2.45 15.00 -18.85
CA CYS A 32 -2.60 16.21 -18.03
C CYS A 32 -2.87 17.44 -18.90
N HIS A 33 -2.15 17.58 -20.02
CA HIS A 33 -2.38 18.66 -21.00
C HIS A 33 -3.79 18.60 -21.60
N LEU A 34 -4.26 17.41 -21.99
CA LEU A 34 -5.63 17.20 -22.49
C LEU A 34 -6.70 17.59 -21.47
N ASN A 35 -6.41 17.46 -20.18
CA ASN A 35 -7.32 17.88 -19.10
C ASN A 35 -7.09 19.34 -18.63
N LYS A 36 -6.23 20.11 -19.31
CA LYS A 36 -5.88 21.50 -18.97
C LYS A 36 -5.33 21.66 -17.54
N LEU A 37 -4.63 20.64 -17.04
CA LEU A 37 -4.03 20.63 -15.72
C LEU A 37 -2.59 21.16 -15.79
N LYS A 38 -2.19 21.99 -14.82
CA LYS A 38 -0.81 22.50 -14.72
C LYS A 38 0.10 21.43 -14.13
N VAL A 39 1.15 21.06 -14.86
CA VAL A 39 2.11 20.01 -14.46
C VAL A 39 3.48 20.61 -14.20
N VAL A 40 4.10 20.20 -13.10
CA VAL A 40 5.53 20.41 -12.84
C VAL A 40 6.27 19.11 -13.17
N VAL A 41 7.22 19.18 -14.10
CA VAL A 41 8.07 18.05 -14.48
C VAL A 41 9.40 18.15 -13.74
N ASP A 42 9.76 17.09 -13.03
CA ASP A 42 11.06 16.98 -12.33
C ASP A 42 12.13 16.57 -13.35
N SER A 43 12.47 17.46 -14.27
CA SER A 43 13.60 17.27 -15.19
C SER A 43 14.88 17.57 -14.44
N LYS A 44 15.61 16.53 -14.04
CA LYS A 44 17.00 16.62 -13.56
C LYS A 44 17.96 16.99 -14.70
N GLU A 45 17.76 18.13 -15.37
CA GLU A 45 18.70 18.79 -16.28
C GLU A 45 18.36 20.28 -16.37
N LYS A 46 18.49 21.03 -15.26
CA LYS A 46 18.61 22.50 -15.28
C LYS A 46 19.46 22.98 -14.09
N GLU A 47 20.76 22.74 -14.18
CA GLU A 47 21.81 23.64 -13.69
C GLU A 47 22.63 23.92 -14.96
N GLU A 48 22.82 25.12 -15.51
CA GLU A 48 22.92 26.48 -14.99
C GLU A 48 22.18 27.46 -15.91
N SER A 49 21.43 28.39 -15.32
CA SER A 49 21.43 29.80 -15.75
C SER A 49 20.61 30.60 -14.74
N ASP A 50 21.32 31.39 -13.93
CA ASP A 50 20.78 32.49 -13.14
C ASP A 50 19.86 33.37 -13.99
N GLU A 51 18.57 33.43 -13.67
CA GLU A 51 17.77 34.63 -13.91
C GLU A 51 16.76 34.82 -12.76
N VAL A 52 16.97 35.90 -12.02
CA VAL A 52 16.06 36.47 -11.02
C VAL A 52 14.79 36.91 -11.72
N LEU A 53 13.63 36.35 -11.36
CA LEU A 53 12.33 36.89 -11.75
C LEU A 53 11.31 36.85 -10.60
N GLU A 54 11.08 38.06 -10.08
CA GLU A 54 9.80 38.70 -9.72
C GLU A 54 8.74 37.94 -8.92
N GLU A 55 8.35 38.59 -7.81
CA GLU A 55 7.18 38.33 -6.99
C GLU A 55 5.88 38.41 -7.81
N GLY A 56 5.42 37.25 -8.30
CA GLY A 56 4.05 37.03 -8.74
C GLY A 56 3.53 35.78 -8.04
N GLU A 57 2.26 35.78 -7.64
CA GLU A 57 1.56 34.57 -7.18
C GLU A 57 1.49 33.53 -8.31
N GLU A 58 2.61 32.84 -8.55
CA GLU A 58 2.66 31.70 -9.44
C GLU A 58 1.83 30.60 -8.79
N LYS A 59 0.64 30.36 -9.35
CA LYS A 59 -0.20 29.21 -9.02
C LYS A 59 0.61 27.94 -9.25
N LEU A 60 1.31 27.51 -8.19
CA LEU A 60 2.15 26.32 -8.11
C LEU A 60 1.36 25.15 -8.69
N GLY A 61 1.89 24.47 -9.71
CA GLY A 61 1.19 23.34 -10.32
C GLY A 61 0.87 22.28 -9.29
N ASN A 62 -0.42 21.92 -9.14
CA ASN A 62 -0.84 20.91 -8.15
C ASN A 62 -0.39 19.51 -8.52
N ILE A 63 0.05 19.27 -9.76
CA ILE A 63 0.42 17.94 -10.25
C ILE A 63 1.91 17.91 -10.54
N GLN A 64 2.58 16.91 -9.96
CA GLN A 64 3.98 16.61 -10.24
C GLN A 64 4.06 15.23 -10.89
N VAL A 65 4.73 15.16 -12.05
CA VAL A 65 5.00 13.89 -12.73
C VAL A 65 6.47 13.55 -12.58
N THR A 66 6.78 12.35 -12.09
CA THR A 66 8.15 11.90 -11.84
C THR A 66 8.44 10.59 -12.56
N ARG A 67 9.69 10.43 -13.00
CA ARG A 67 10.23 9.18 -13.56
C ARG A 67 11.24 8.56 -12.60
N MET A 68 10.79 7.72 -11.68
CA MET A 68 11.68 7.04 -10.73
C MET A 68 11.07 5.73 -10.23
N ASP A 69 11.92 4.90 -9.62
CA ASP A 69 11.43 3.72 -8.90
C ASP A 69 10.52 4.17 -7.74
N ALA A 70 9.34 3.55 -7.61
CA ALA A 70 8.36 3.91 -6.59
C ALA A 70 8.93 3.75 -5.17
N ASN A 71 9.78 2.75 -4.93
CA ASN A 71 10.46 2.58 -3.63
C ASN A 71 11.36 3.77 -3.33
N VAL A 72 12.10 4.25 -4.32
CA VAL A 72 12.98 5.42 -4.16
C VAL A 72 12.14 6.67 -3.86
N LEU A 73 11.05 6.91 -4.61
CA LEU A 73 10.18 8.06 -4.36
C LEU A 73 9.61 8.08 -2.94
N MET A 74 9.11 6.93 -2.47
CA MET A 74 8.55 6.80 -1.11
C MET A 74 9.62 6.94 -0.01
N HIS A 75 10.89 6.66 -0.31
CA HIS A 75 11.99 6.92 0.61
C HIS A 75 12.47 8.38 0.61
N LEU A 76 12.32 9.10 -0.50
CA LEU A 76 12.74 10.49 -0.62
C LEU A 76 11.72 11.48 -0.06
N ARG A 77 10.42 11.16 -0.13
CA ARG A 77 9.34 12.10 0.22
C ARG A 77 8.30 11.46 1.13
N SER A 78 7.72 12.27 2.01
CA SER A 78 6.57 11.87 2.85
C SER A 78 5.26 12.22 2.16
N PHE A 79 4.25 11.36 2.28
CA PHE A 79 2.90 11.59 1.75
C PHE A 79 1.85 11.43 2.85
N ASP A 80 0.73 12.14 2.70
CA ASP A 80 -0.47 11.96 3.53
C ASP A 80 -1.35 10.81 3.00
N PHE A 81 -1.32 10.58 1.69
CA PHE A 81 -2.06 9.52 1.02
C PHE A 81 -1.17 8.86 -0.04
N ILE A 82 -1.05 7.54 0.01
CA ILE A 82 -0.33 6.73 -0.99
C ILE A 82 -1.31 5.72 -1.57
N HIS A 83 -1.35 5.62 -2.90
CA HIS A 83 -2.06 4.55 -3.59
C HIS A 83 -1.07 3.77 -4.44
N LEU A 84 -0.91 2.49 -4.11
CA LEU A 84 -0.09 1.54 -4.85
C LEU A 84 -0.99 0.66 -5.70
N ASP A 85 -0.79 0.75 -7.01
CA ASP A 85 -1.48 -0.08 -8.00
C ASP A 85 -0.46 -0.81 -8.91
N PRO A 86 0.31 -1.76 -8.35
CA PRO A 86 1.27 -2.53 -9.12
C PRO A 86 0.59 -3.65 -9.93
N PHE A 87 1.22 -4.00 -11.05
CA PHE A 87 0.91 -5.24 -11.74
C PHE A 87 1.45 -6.43 -10.94
N GLY A 88 0.55 -7.34 -10.56
CA GLY A 88 0.86 -8.50 -9.73
C GLY A 88 0.87 -8.19 -8.24
N THR A 89 2.02 -8.43 -7.59
CA THR A 89 2.14 -8.36 -6.12
C THR A 89 2.52 -6.97 -5.64
N SER A 90 1.87 -6.53 -4.57
CA SER A 90 2.16 -5.24 -3.92
C SER A 90 3.21 -5.32 -2.82
N VAL A 91 3.61 -6.53 -2.42
CA VAL A 91 4.52 -6.78 -1.28
C VAL A 91 5.85 -6.04 -1.42
N ASN A 92 6.38 -5.95 -2.64
CA ASN A 92 7.68 -5.32 -2.92
C ASN A 92 7.73 -3.82 -2.59
N TYR A 93 6.58 -3.17 -2.45
CA TYR A 93 6.47 -1.73 -2.23
C TYR A 93 6.06 -1.37 -0.80
N LEU A 94 5.61 -2.35 0.00
CA LEU A 94 4.98 -2.08 1.29
C LEU A 94 5.95 -1.48 2.30
N ASP A 95 7.18 -2.00 2.38
CA ASP A 95 8.19 -1.47 3.30
C ASP A 95 8.50 0.00 3.04
N SER A 96 8.67 0.36 1.76
CA SER A 96 8.90 1.73 1.33
C SER A 96 7.70 2.63 1.64
N ALA A 97 6.48 2.14 1.40
CA ALA A 97 5.25 2.91 1.65
C ALA A 97 5.09 3.27 3.14
N PHE A 98 5.37 2.33 4.04
CA PHE A 98 5.25 2.60 5.48
C PHE A 98 6.44 3.34 6.08
N ARG A 99 7.55 3.53 5.34
CA ARG A 99 8.75 4.19 5.89
C ARG A 99 8.49 5.65 6.26
N ASN A 100 8.06 6.45 5.28
CA ASN A 100 7.89 7.90 5.40
C ASN A 100 6.44 8.40 5.33
N ILE A 101 5.46 7.50 5.33
CA ILE A 101 4.05 7.91 5.47
C ILE A 101 3.85 8.71 6.77
N ARG A 102 3.08 9.80 6.67
CA ARG A 102 2.76 10.65 7.82
C ARG A 102 1.83 9.93 8.80
N ASN A 103 1.85 10.39 10.06
CA ASN A 103 0.91 9.88 11.06
C ASN A 103 -0.53 10.18 10.62
N LEU A 104 -1.46 9.24 10.83
CA LEU A 104 -2.83 9.29 10.32
C LEU A 104 -2.93 9.32 8.78
N GLY A 105 -1.81 9.13 8.07
CA GLY A 105 -1.80 8.99 6.63
C GLY A 105 -2.51 7.71 6.19
N ILE A 106 -2.93 7.68 4.93
CA ILE A 106 -3.70 6.58 4.35
C ILE A 106 -2.86 5.88 3.29
N VAL A 107 -2.83 4.56 3.36
CA VAL A 107 -2.20 3.70 2.36
C VAL A 107 -3.29 2.83 1.72
N SER A 108 -3.48 3.02 0.42
CA SER A 108 -4.36 2.22 -0.42
C SER A 108 -3.52 1.31 -1.31
N VAL A 109 -3.81 0.02 -1.32
CA VAL A 109 -3.05 -0.98 -2.05
C VAL A 109 -3.99 -1.86 -2.85
N THR A 110 -3.73 -1.94 -4.15
CA THR A 110 -4.35 -2.91 -5.05
C THR A 110 -3.37 -4.07 -5.25
N SER A 111 -3.86 -5.30 -5.15
CA SER A 111 -3.11 -6.51 -5.52
C SER A 111 -3.88 -7.25 -6.60
N THR A 112 -3.22 -7.48 -7.73
CA THR A 112 -3.74 -8.26 -8.86
C THR A 112 -3.15 -9.67 -8.92
N ASP A 113 -2.38 -10.06 -7.89
CA ASP A 113 -1.78 -11.39 -7.72
C ASP A 113 -2.81 -12.45 -7.27
N ILE A 114 -3.86 -12.59 -8.07
CA ILE A 114 -4.99 -13.49 -7.81
C ILE A 114 -4.55 -14.96 -7.82
N SER A 115 -3.57 -15.32 -8.65
CA SER A 115 -3.03 -16.67 -8.69
C SER A 115 -2.45 -17.10 -7.35
N SER A 116 -1.71 -16.21 -6.69
CA SER A 116 -1.19 -16.48 -5.36
C SER A 116 -2.30 -16.38 -4.32
N LEU A 117 -3.10 -15.30 -4.31
CA LEU A 117 -4.09 -15.07 -3.27
C LEU A 117 -5.23 -16.10 -3.24
N TYR A 118 -5.62 -16.67 -4.39
CA TYR A 118 -6.71 -17.66 -4.51
C TYR A 118 -6.21 -19.11 -4.56
N ALA A 119 -5.03 -19.36 -3.97
CA ALA A 119 -4.46 -20.70 -3.78
C ALA A 119 -4.17 -21.49 -5.07
N LYS A 120 -4.00 -20.81 -6.22
CA LYS A 120 -3.53 -21.48 -7.46
C LYS A 120 -2.02 -21.70 -7.43
N ALA A 121 -1.26 -20.75 -6.87
CA ALA A 121 0.20 -20.79 -6.77
C ALA A 121 0.66 -20.67 -5.31
N GLN A 122 0.47 -21.73 -4.52
CA GLN A 122 0.75 -21.74 -3.08
C GLN A 122 2.21 -21.37 -2.73
N HIS A 123 3.18 -21.78 -3.56
CA HIS A 123 4.59 -21.46 -3.35
C HIS A 123 4.86 -19.95 -3.48
N VAL A 124 4.12 -19.23 -4.33
CA VAL A 124 4.22 -17.78 -4.47
C VAL A 124 3.56 -17.10 -3.27
N ALA A 125 2.39 -17.56 -2.84
CA ALA A 125 1.74 -17.06 -1.64
C ALA A 125 2.62 -17.20 -0.39
N ARG A 126 3.33 -18.32 -0.26
CA ARG A 126 4.29 -18.54 0.82
C ARG A 126 5.47 -17.56 0.77
N ARG A 127 6.02 -17.29 -0.42
CA ARG A 127 7.15 -16.35 -0.59
C ARG A 127 6.75 -14.90 -0.36
N HIS A 128 5.64 -14.44 -0.94
CA HIS A 128 5.24 -13.04 -0.88
C HIS A 128 4.49 -12.69 0.40
N TYR A 129 3.59 -13.55 0.86
CA TYR A 129 2.72 -13.23 1.99
C TYR A 129 3.04 -14.03 3.26
N GLY A 130 3.91 -15.04 3.21
CA GLY A 130 4.30 -15.82 4.39
C GLY A 130 3.18 -16.72 4.92
N CYS A 131 2.19 -17.06 4.10
CA CYS A 131 1.04 -17.89 4.49
C CYS A 131 0.97 -19.18 3.67
N ASN A 132 0.44 -20.23 4.30
CA ASN A 132 -0.02 -21.42 3.59
C ASN A 132 -1.53 -21.31 3.37
N ILE A 133 -1.97 -21.54 2.14
CA ILE A 133 -3.36 -21.31 1.74
C ILE A 133 -3.92 -22.54 1.04
N VAL A 134 -5.18 -22.79 1.33
CA VAL A 134 -5.95 -23.86 0.72
C VAL A 134 -7.17 -23.22 0.06
N ARG A 135 -7.62 -23.79 -1.05
CA ARG A 135 -8.83 -23.31 -1.71
C ARG A 135 -10.03 -23.70 -0.86
N THR A 136 -10.66 -22.70 -0.24
CA THR A 136 -11.88 -22.83 0.57
C THR A 136 -13.00 -22.00 -0.05
N GLU A 137 -14.23 -22.11 0.44
CA GLU A 137 -15.35 -21.31 -0.07
C GLU A 137 -15.20 -19.80 0.20
N TYR A 138 -14.53 -19.45 1.31
CA TYR A 138 -14.27 -18.09 1.76
C TYR A 138 -12.92 -17.53 1.26
N TYR A 139 -12.37 -18.08 0.18
CA TYR A 139 -11.05 -17.69 -0.34
C TYR A 139 -10.92 -16.19 -0.66
N LYS A 140 -12.01 -15.51 -1.06
CA LYS A 140 -12.01 -14.05 -1.32
C LYS A 140 -11.76 -13.26 -0.02
N GLU A 141 -12.41 -13.64 1.07
CA GLU A 141 -12.18 -13.03 2.38
C GLU A 141 -10.76 -13.35 2.88
N LEU A 142 -10.32 -14.61 2.72
CA LEU A 142 -8.98 -15.03 3.10
C LEU A 142 -7.90 -14.22 2.35
N ALA A 143 -8.08 -13.98 1.06
CA ALA A 143 -7.20 -13.15 0.25
C ALA A 143 -7.10 -11.71 0.78
N ALA A 144 -8.23 -11.09 1.12
CA ALA A 144 -8.23 -9.75 1.72
C ALA A 144 -7.46 -9.75 3.06
N ARG A 145 -7.70 -10.73 3.92
CA ARG A 145 -7.00 -10.87 5.21
C ARG A 145 -5.50 -11.10 5.04
N ILE A 146 -5.08 -11.85 4.02
CA ILE A 146 -3.66 -12.08 3.71
C ILE A 146 -2.96 -10.77 3.32
N VAL A 147 -3.60 -9.96 2.48
CA VAL A 147 -3.06 -8.64 2.10
C VAL A 147 -3.01 -7.71 3.31
N VAL A 148 -4.07 -7.66 4.12
CA VAL A 148 -4.09 -6.90 5.38
C VAL A 148 -2.97 -7.33 6.32
N ALA A 149 -2.74 -8.64 6.46
CA ALA A 149 -1.68 -9.17 7.32
C ALA A 149 -0.27 -8.81 6.79
N ALA A 150 -0.08 -8.78 5.47
CA ALA A 150 1.17 -8.31 4.87
C ALA A 150 1.40 -6.82 5.12
N LEU A 151 0.37 -5.98 4.99
CA LEU A 151 0.42 -4.56 5.34
C LEU A 151 0.75 -4.36 6.82
N ALA A 152 0.07 -5.08 7.71
CA ALA A 152 0.29 -5.03 9.14
C ALA A 152 1.74 -5.38 9.50
N ARG A 153 2.29 -6.46 8.92
CA ARG A 153 3.70 -6.85 9.12
C ARG A 153 4.68 -5.80 8.60
N ALA A 154 4.42 -5.20 7.43
CA ALA A 154 5.28 -4.15 6.87
C ALA A 154 5.25 -2.86 7.71
N ALA A 155 4.06 -2.44 8.15
CA ALA A 155 3.92 -1.29 9.05
C ALA A 155 4.62 -1.53 10.39
N ALA A 156 4.48 -2.73 10.96
CA ALA A 156 5.09 -3.08 12.24
C ALA A 156 6.63 -3.00 12.21
N ARG A 157 7.28 -3.42 11.10
CA ARG A 157 8.73 -3.24 10.90
C ARG A 157 9.19 -1.79 10.99
N CYS A 158 8.28 -0.84 10.74
CA CYS A 158 8.53 0.59 10.81
C CYS A 158 8.03 1.24 12.11
N ASN A 159 7.71 0.47 13.15
CA ASN A 159 7.08 0.93 14.40
C ASN A 159 5.78 1.72 14.16
N LYS A 160 4.96 1.23 13.22
CA LYS A 160 3.64 1.78 12.92
C LYS A 160 2.58 0.68 12.98
N GLY A 161 1.41 1.02 13.52
CA GLY A 161 0.21 0.21 13.45
C GLY A 161 -0.65 0.56 12.23
N ILE A 162 -1.66 -0.27 11.97
CA ILE A 162 -2.66 -0.01 10.94
C ILE A 162 -4.08 -0.13 11.48
N GLU A 163 -4.95 0.73 10.99
CA GLU A 163 -6.41 0.65 11.13
C GLU A 163 -7.01 0.38 9.75
N VAL A 164 -7.72 -0.73 9.59
CA VAL A 164 -8.34 -1.08 8.30
C VAL A 164 -9.58 -0.22 8.10
N LEU A 165 -9.56 0.64 7.09
CA LEU A 165 -10.70 1.49 6.74
C LEU A 165 -11.64 0.76 5.78
N PHE A 166 -11.07 0.01 4.84
CA PHE A 166 -11.81 -0.65 3.78
C PHE A 166 -11.02 -1.82 3.21
N ALA A 167 -11.68 -2.94 2.93
CA ALA A 167 -11.09 -4.08 2.23
C ALA A 167 -12.13 -4.71 1.31
N VAL A 168 -11.76 -4.93 0.05
CA VAL A 168 -12.62 -5.53 -0.97
C VAL A 168 -11.81 -6.55 -1.76
N ALA A 169 -12.38 -7.74 -1.91
CA ALA A 169 -11.85 -8.79 -2.77
C ALA A 169 -12.85 -9.08 -3.88
N LEU A 170 -12.46 -8.77 -5.12
CA LEU A 170 -13.22 -9.05 -6.34
C LEU A 170 -12.49 -10.09 -7.19
N GLU A 171 -13.10 -10.50 -8.30
CA GLU A 171 -12.57 -11.60 -9.11
C GLU A 171 -11.17 -11.33 -9.67
N HIS A 172 -10.85 -10.06 -9.93
CA HIS A 172 -9.63 -9.65 -10.62
C HIS A 172 -8.61 -8.92 -9.74
N PHE A 173 -9.02 -8.40 -8.57
CA PHE A 173 -8.12 -7.69 -7.67
C PHE A 173 -8.61 -7.71 -6.23
N VAL A 174 -7.68 -7.46 -5.32
CA VAL A 174 -7.94 -7.19 -3.91
C VAL A 174 -7.48 -5.76 -3.61
N LEU A 175 -8.39 -4.93 -3.09
CA LEU A 175 -8.10 -3.56 -2.68
C LEU A 175 -8.20 -3.48 -1.16
N VAL A 176 -7.16 -2.96 -0.51
CA VAL A 176 -7.15 -2.70 0.92
C VAL A 176 -6.73 -1.25 1.16
N VAL A 177 -7.46 -0.55 2.02
CA VAL A 177 -7.18 0.82 2.44
C VAL A 177 -7.02 0.84 3.95
N VAL A 178 -5.89 1.35 4.41
CA VAL A 178 -5.54 1.41 5.83
C VAL A 178 -5.13 2.82 6.23
N ARG A 179 -5.46 3.20 7.46
CA ARG A 179 -4.90 4.37 8.13
C ARG A 179 -3.71 3.95 8.96
N VAL A 180 -2.66 4.76 8.97
CA VAL A 180 -1.42 4.48 9.68
C VAL A 180 -1.41 5.16 11.04
N LEU A 181 -1.11 4.39 12.08
CA LEU A 181 -0.98 4.87 13.45
C LEU A 181 0.49 4.82 13.85
N ARG A 182 1.10 5.96 14.19
CA ARG A 182 2.52 6.01 14.57
C ARG A 182 2.70 5.58 16.03
N GLY A 183 3.67 4.71 16.27
CA GLY A 183 4.10 4.37 17.62
C GLY A 183 4.32 2.86 17.79
N PRO A 184 5.28 2.45 18.62
CA PRO A 184 5.56 1.03 18.88
C PRO A 184 4.35 0.32 19.50
N THR A 185 3.62 0.97 20.42
CA THR A 185 2.41 0.40 21.01
C THR A 185 1.36 0.04 19.96
N SER A 186 1.08 0.95 19.02
CA SER A 186 0.14 0.67 17.93
C SER A 186 0.65 -0.42 16.98
N ALA A 187 1.97 -0.52 16.78
CA ALA A 187 2.59 -1.60 16.02
C ALA A 187 2.37 -2.96 16.70
N ASP A 188 2.62 -3.03 18.01
CA ASP A 188 2.44 -4.25 18.81
C ASP A 188 0.97 -4.69 18.83
N GLU A 189 0.04 -3.75 19.06
CA GLU A 189 -1.41 -4.02 19.02
C GLU A 189 -1.87 -4.53 17.65
N THR A 190 -1.30 -3.97 16.58
CA THR A 190 -1.59 -4.39 15.20
C THR A 190 -1.04 -5.80 14.94
N ALA A 191 0.20 -6.08 15.36
CA ALA A 191 0.82 -7.38 15.18
C ALA A 191 0.07 -8.49 15.93
N LYS A 192 -0.41 -8.22 17.16
CA LYS A 192 -1.22 -9.15 17.96
C LYS A 192 -2.54 -9.55 17.30
N LYS A 193 -3.08 -8.73 16.40
CA LYS A 193 -4.33 -9.05 15.67
C LYS A 193 -4.12 -10.05 14.54
N ILE A 194 -2.88 -10.36 14.17
CA ILE A 194 -2.56 -11.33 13.12
C ILE A 194 -2.59 -12.73 13.73
N GLN A 195 -3.56 -13.55 13.33
CA GLN A 195 -3.72 -14.91 13.82
C GLN A 195 -3.76 -15.91 12.67
N TYR A 196 -3.30 -17.14 12.93
CA TYR A 196 -3.41 -18.23 11.97
C TYR A 196 -4.80 -18.86 12.05
N LEU A 197 -5.39 -19.14 10.89
CA LEU A 197 -6.63 -19.89 10.77
C LEU A 197 -6.30 -21.34 10.42
N ILE A 198 -6.73 -22.27 11.26
CA ILE A 198 -6.69 -23.70 10.99
C ILE A 198 -8.06 -24.09 10.43
N HIS A 199 -8.07 -24.76 9.28
CA HIS A 199 -9.27 -25.20 8.62
C HIS A 199 -9.21 -26.71 8.32
N CYS A 200 -10.21 -27.45 8.78
CA CYS A 200 -10.37 -28.85 8.43
C CYS A 200 -11.08 -28.97 7.08
N GLN A 201 -10.45 -29.53 6.06
CA GLN A 201 -11.08 -29.72 4.74
C GLN A 201 -12.17 -30.80 4.72
N TRP A 202 -12.31 -31.59 5.80
CA TRP A 202 -13.31 -32.66 5.88
C TRP A 202 -14.61 -32.20 6.52
N CYS A 203 -14.55 -31.56 7.69
CA CYS A 203 -15.73 -31.10 8.42
C CYS A 203 -15.96 -29.59 8.33
N GLU A 204 -15.10 -28.87 7.60
CA GLU A 204 -15.13 -27.41 7.40
C GLU A 204 -14.99 -26.54 8.65
N GLU A 205 -14.73 -27.17 9.80
CA GLU A 205 -14.48 -26.49 11.07
C GLU A 205 -13.28 -25.53 10.96
N ARG A 206 -13.39 -24.39 11.66
CA ARG A 206 -12.46 -23.26 11.56
C ARG A 206 -12.11 -22.78 12.96
N ILE A 207 -10.84 -22.90 13.31
CA ILE A 207 -10.34 -22.41 14.60
C ILE A 207 -9.18 -21.45 14.38
N PHE A 208 -9.16 -20.34 15.13
CA PHE A 208 -7.98 -19.51 15.22
C PHE A 208 -6.97 -20.17 16.14
N GLN A 209 -5.73 -20.28 15.67
CA GLN A 209 -4.63 -20.77 16.48
C GLN A 209 -4.43 -19.82 17.67
N LYS A 210 -4.46 -20.36 18.88
CA LYS A 210 -4.14 -19.60 20.09
C LYS A 210 -2.64 -19.32 20.12
N ASP A 211 -2.26 -18.14 20.59
CA ASP A 211 -0.86 -17.78 20.77
C ASP A 211 -0.24 -18.70 21.82
N GLY A 212 0.60 -19.63 21.37
CA GLY A 212 1.30 -20.57 22.22
C GLY A 212 2.50 -19.91 22.88
N ASN A 213 2.28 -19.00 23.82
CA ASN A 213 3.35 -18.60 24.71
C ASN A 213 3.68 -19.79 25.62
N MET A 214 4.85 -20.41 25.47
CA MET A 214 5.39 -21.34 26.50
C MET A 214 5.61 -20.66 27.86
N VAL A 215 5.33 -19.37 28.00
CA VAL A 215 5.53 -18.56 29.21
C VAL A 215 4.23 -18.37 30.00
N GLU A 216 3.06 -18.76 29.48
CA GLU A 216 1.87 -18.99 30.33
C GLU A 216 1.97 -20.38 30.97
N GLY A 217 3.02 -20.55 31.77
CA GLY A 217 3.22 -21.73 32.59
C GLY A 217 2.13 -21.82 33.66
N ASN A 218 1.49 -22.98 33.74
CA ASN A 218 0.97 -23.56 34.98
C ASN A 218 0.29 -22.59 35.95
N SER A 219 -0.80 -21.93 35.55
CA SER A 219 -1.84 -21.54 36.52
C SER A 219 -2.93 -22.60 36.49
N SER A 220 -2.63 -23.70 37.18
CA SER A 220 -3.55 -24.57 37.94
C SER A 220 -5.03 -24.52 37.55
N PHE A 221 -5.49 -25.58 36.89
CA PHE A 221 -6.86 -26.06 37.08
C PHE A 221 -6.80 -27.32 37.94
N PHE A 222 -7.15 -27.16 39.22
CA PHE A 222 -7.84 -28.21 39.99
C PHE A 222 -9.28 -28.31 39.48
#